data_AF-A0A432XJJ3-F1
#
_entry.id   AF-A0A432XJJ3-F1
#
_cell.length_a   1.000
_cell.length_b   1.000
_cell.length_c   1.000
_cell.angle_alpha   90.00
_cell.angle_beta   90.00
_cell.angle_gamma   90.00
#
_symmetry.space_group_name_H-M   'P 1'
#
loop_
_entity.id
_entity.type
_entity.pdbx_description
1 polymer ?
#
loop_
_entity_poly.entity_id
_entity_poly.type
_entity_poly.pdbx_seq_one_letter_code
_entity_poly.pdbx_strand_id
1 'polypeptide(L)'
;MNKNNPKGVNEFPLSEETARKIMNDLATNYTHRIRWSNHVKERMRERGVTTGQIITLLKSKHSVFREGPYPEVNGDWKFNLKGLAAGKVIELTVALKNHHDSPMSVLVTVWLD
;
A
#
# COMPACT_ATOMS: atom_id res chain seq x y z
N MET A 1 -17.36 18.23 10.04
CA MET A 1 -16.47 17.06 9.86
C MET A 1 -16.69 16.51 8.47
N ASN A 2 -15.72 16.65 7.58
CA ASN A 2 -15.83 16.20 6.19
C ASN A 2 -15.70 14.66 6.18
N LYS A 3 -16.80 13.93 5.93
CA LYS A 3 -16.86 12.45 6.02
C LYS A 3 -16.04 11.72 4.92
N ASN A 4 -15.27 12.43 4.12
CA ASN A 4 -14.66 11.93 2.88
C ASN A 4 -13.15 11.68 2.96
N ASN A 5 -12.51 11.88 4.12
CA ASN A 5 -11.08 11.69 4.28
C ASN A 5 -10.78 10.55 5.26
N PRO A 6 -9.81 9.67 4.95
CA PRO A 6 -9.35 8.65 5.88
C PRO A 6 -8.79 9.33 7.14
N LYS A 7 -9.06 8.74 8.30
CA LYS A 7 -8.53 9.24 9.58
C LYS A 7 -7.03 8.96 9.61
N GLY A 8 -6.23 10.01 9.74
CA GLY A 8 -4.81 9.85 10.03
C GLY A 8 -4.58 9.18 11.39
N VAL A 9 -3.43 8.52 11.53
CA VAL A 9 -3.01 7.85 12.76
C VAL A 9 -1.72 8.48 13.24
N ASN A 10 -1.74 9.01 14.46
CA ASN A 10 -0.58 9.63 15.10
C ASN A 10 0.20 8.57 15.90
N GLU A 11 0.97 7.75 15.19
CA GLU A 11 1.80 6.67 15.76
C GLU A 11 3.24 6.81 15.25
N PHE A 12 4.21 6.70 16.16
CA PHE A 12 5.64 6.66 15.85
C PHE A 12 6.38 5.68 16.79
N PRO A 13 7.14 4.70 16.26
CA PRO A 13 7.22 4.34 14.84
C PRO A 13 5.92 3.71 14.34
N LEU A 14 5.63 3.83 13.03
CA LEU A 14 4.47 3.19 12.41
C LEU A 14 4.60 1.67 12.50
N SER A 15 3.66 1.02 13.17
CA SER A 15 3.65 -0.44 13.28
C SER A 15 3.11 -1.11 11.99
N GLU A 16 3.49 -2.36 11.75
CA GLU A 16 2.90 -3.17 10.66
C GLU A 16 1.38 -3.29 10.78
N GLU A 17 0.87 -3.41 12.00
CA GLU A 17 -0.56 -3.52 12.26
C GLU A 17 -1.30 -2.24 11.81
N THR A 18 -0.79 -1.08 12.20
CA THR A 18 -1.34 0.21 11.81
C THR A 18 -1.20 0.44 10.31
N ALA A 19 -0.03 0.16 9.72
CA ALA A 19 0.17 0.26 8.27
C ALA A 19 -0.83 -0.62 7.52
N ARG A 20 -1.05 -1.86 7.97
CA ARG A 20 -2.05 -2.78 7.39
C ARG A 20 -3.46 -2.22 7.50
N LYS A 21 -3.85 -1.67 8.65
CA LYS A 21 -5.16 -1.03 8.86
C LYS A 21 -5.37 0.14 7.89
N ILE A 22 -4.37 1.01 7.74
CA ILE A 22 -4.41 2.15 6.80
C ILE A 22 -4.54 1.63 5.36
N MET A 23 -3.74 0.65 4.95
CA MET A 23 -3.78 0.10 3.59
C MET A 23 -5.11 -0.57 3.28
N ASN A 24 -5.68 -1.32 4.24
CA ASN A 24 -6.99 -1.94 4.08
C ASN A 24 -8.10 -0.89 3.93
N ASP A 25 -8.08 0.18 4.74
CA ASP A 25 -9.05 1.27 4.66
C ASP A 25 -8.94 2.03 3.33
N LEU A 26 -7.72 2.36 2.90
CA LEU A 26 -7.49 2.97 1.59
C LEU A 26 -7.99 2.07 0.45
N ALA A 27 -7.72 0.78 0.49
CA ALA A 27 -8.14 -0.16 -0.56
C ALA A 27 -9.64 -0.44 -0.55
N THR A 28 -10.32 -0.29 0.59
CA THR A 28 -11.75 -0.57 0.74
C THR A 28 -12.61 0.66 0.49
N ASN A 29 -12.25 1.79 1.09
CA ASN A 29 -13.09 2.98 1.16
C ASN A 29 -12.56 4.15 0.31
N TYR A 30 -11.25 4.19 0.05
CA TYR A 30 -10.59 5.35 -0.58
C TYR A 30 -9.66 4.97 -1.73
N THR A 31 -10.08 4.05 -2.62
CA THR A 31 -9.23 3.53 -3.71
C THR A 31 -8.68 4.63 -4.63
N HIS A 32 -9.41 5.75 -4.78
CA HIS A 32 -8.98 6.94 -5.52
C HIS A 32 -7.72 7.62 -4.94
N ARG A 33 -7.37 7.33 -3.68
CA ARG A 33 -6.14 7.81 -3.01
C ARG A 33 -4.94 6.88 -3.20
N ILE A 34 -5.13 5.70 -3.79
CA ILE A 34 -4.04 4.80 -4.18
C ILE A 34 -3.57 5.24 -5.56
N ARG A 35 -2.37 5.80 -5.63
CA ARG A 35 -1.76 6.30 -6.87
C ARG A 35 -0.69 5.33 -7.35
N TRP A 36 -0.59 5.24 -8.67
CA TRP A 36 0.33 4.36 -9.38
C TRP A 36 1.26 5.22 -10.21
N SER A 37 2.57 5.11 -9.95
CA SER A 37 3.56 5.76 -10.81
C SER A 37 3.54 5.12 -12.22
N ASN A 38 4.06 5.84 -13.22
CA ASN A 38 4.19 5.28 -14.57
C ASN A 38 5.07 4.02 -14.57
N HIS A 39 6.16 4.04 -13.79
CA HIS A 39 7.02 2.87 -13.60
C HIS A 39 6.23 1.65 -13.08
N VAL A 40 5.37 1.84 -12.08
CA VAL A 40 4.54 0.75 -11.55
C VAL A 40 3.55 0.22 -12.59
N LYS A 41 2.88 1.10 -13.32
CA LYS A 41 1.93 0.68 -14.36
C LYS A 41 2.62 -0.14 -15.46
N GLU A 42 3.83 0.27 -15.83
CA GLU A 42 4.66 -0.48 -16.78
C GLU A 42 5.02 -1.86 -16.23
N ARG A 43 5.51 -1.96 -14.99
CA ARG A 43 5.80 -3.25 -14.33
C ARG A 43 4.56 -4.14 -14.24
N MET A 44 3.41 -3.57 -13.90
CA MET A 44 2.14 -4.30 -13.85
C MET A 44 1.76 -4.88 -15.22
N ARG A 45 1.93 -4.10 -16.29
CA ARG A 45 1.68 -4.54 -17.67
C ARG A 45 2.64 -5.64 -18.09
N GLU A 46 3.94 -5.47 -17.86
CA GLU A 46 4.97 -6.48 -18.16
C GLU A 46 4.68 -7.83 -17.47
N ARG A 47 4.10 -7.79 -16.27
CA ARG A 47 3.93 -8.95 -15.39
C ARG A 47 2.53 -9.54 -15.41
N GLY A 48 1.62 -8.96 -16.19
CA GLY A 48 0.22 -9.36 -16.23
C GLY A 48 -0.43 -9.31 -14.84
N VAL A 49 -0.16 -8.22 -14.11
CA VAL A 49 -0.74 -7.92 -12.79
C VAL A 49 -1.75 -6.79 -12.93
N THR A 50 -2.97 -7.05 -12.48
CA THR A 50 -4.07 -6.09 -12.56
C THR A 50 -4.17 -5.25 -11.30
N THR A 51 -4.77 -4.06 -11.43
CA THR A 51 -5.12 -3.21 -10.28
C THR A 51 -5.98 -3.96 -9.26
N GLY A 52 -6.90 -4.81 -9.73
CA GLY A 52 -7.76 -5.62 -8.86
C GLY A 52 -6.98 -6.60 -7.99
N GLN A 53 -5.95 -7.25 -8.55
CA GLN A 53 -5.07 -8.15 -7.80
C GLN A 53 -4.30 -7.40 -6.71
N ILE A 54 -3.76 -6.22 -7.03
CA ILE A 54 -3.07 -5.41 -6.02
C ILE A 54 -4.03 -4.95 -4.93
N ILE A 55 -5.22 -4.45 -5.29
CA ILE A 55 -6.25 -4.04 -4.31
C ILE A 55 -6.63 -5.21 -3.42
N THR A 56 -6.76 -6.42 -3.97
CA THR A 56 -7.06 -7.64 -3.21
C THR A 56 -5.96 -7.92 -2.18
N LEU A 57 -4.70 -7.77 -2.58
CA LEU A 57 -3.56 -7.96 -1.70
C LEU A 57 -3.53 -6.90 -0.59
N LEU A 58 -3.77 -5.62 -0.92
CA LEU A 58 -3.82 -4.53 0.08
C LEU A 58 -4.97 -4.70 1.09
N LYS A 59 -6.09 -5.33 0.68
CA LYS A 59 -7.19 -5.69 1.59
C LYS A 59 -6.88 -6.93 2.44
N SER A 60 -5.95 -7.77 2.01
CA SER A 60 -5.72 -9.07 2.63
C SER A 60 -5.05 -8.93 4.00
N LYS A 61 -5.67 -9.54 5.01
CA LYS A 61 -5.06 -9.72 6.34
C LYS A 61 -3.89 -10.71 6.33
N HIS A 62 -3.81 -11.53 5.29
CA HIS A 62 -2.77 -12.56 5.12
C HIS A 62 -1.56 -12.06 4.32
N SER A 63 -1.56 -10.79 3.91
CA SER A 63 -0.36 -10.18 3.35
C SER A 63 0.72 -10.03 4.43
N VAL A 64 1.94 -10.39 4.06
CA VAL A 64 3.10 -10.44 4.95
C VAL A 64 4.01 -9.27 4.63
N PHE A 65 4.44 -8.54 5.66
CA PHE A 65 5.48 -7.53 5.50
C PHE A 65 6.82 -8.25 5.36
N ARG A 66 7.52 -8.00 4.25
CA ARG A 66 8.86 -8.52 4.01
C ARG A 66 9.93 -7.57 4.54
N GLU A 67 9.61 -6.27 4.53
CA GLU A 67 10.46 -5.19 5.00
C GLU A 67 9.58 -4.01 5.46
N GLY A 68 10.03 -3.29 6.49
CA GLY A 68 9.35 -2.11 7.02
C GLY A 68 8.07 -2.43 7.81
N PRO A 69 7.31 -1.40 8.23
CA PRO A 69 7.43 0.01 7.85
C PRO A 69 8.70 0.70 8.39
N TYR A 70 9.39 1.44 7.53
CA TYR A 70 10.48 2.33 7.92
C TYR A 70 10.26 3.75 7.38
N PRO A 71 10.71 4.79 8.10
CA PRO A 71 10.60 6.16 7.64
C PRO A 71 11.65 6.46 6.55
N GLU A 72 11.24 7.23 5.54
CA GLU A 72 12.13 7.84 4.55
C GLU A 72 12.48 9.28 4.95
N VAL A 73 13.56 9.82 4.39
CA VAL A 73 14.10 11.16 4.71
C VAL A 73 13.08 12.30 4.48
N ASN A 74 12.12 12.06 3.58
CA ASN A 74 11.06 13.02 3.24
C ASN A 74 9.83 12.94 4.17
N GLY A 75 9.85 12.08 5.20
CA GLY A 75 8.73 11.89 6.13
C GLY A 75 7.66 10.90 5.66
N ASP A 76 7.83 10.29 4.48
CA ASP A 76 7.01 9.16 4.04
C ASP A 76 7.44 7.88 4.77
N TRP A 77 6.57 6.86 4.75
CA TRP A 77 6.89 5.52 5.22
C TRP A 77 6.94 4.56 4.07
N LYS A 78 7.88 3.61 4.10
CA LYS A 78 8.03 2.61 3.06
C LYS A 78 8.04 1.20 3.63
N PHE A 79 7.45 0.28 2.89
CA PHE A 79 7.39 -1.13 3.23
C PHE A 79 7.16 -2.00 2.01
N ASN A 80 7.54 -3.28 2.14
CA ASN A 80 7.25 -4.31 1.17
C ASN A 80 6.19 -5.28 1.70
N LEU A 81 5.15 -5.52 0.91
CA LEU A 81 4.12 -6.53 1.18
C LEU A 81 4.24 -7.67 0.18
N LYS A 82 4.09 -8.89 0.65
CA LYS A 82 3.97 -10.10 -0.17
C LYS A 82 2.65 -10.80 0.11
N GLY A 83 1.97 -11.27 -0.93
CA GLY A 83 0.70 -11.95 -0.78
C GLY A 83 0.25 -12.68 -2.04
N LEU A 84 -0.74 -13.54 -1.88
CA LEU A 84 -1.35 -14.29 -2.99
C LEU A 84 -2.57 -13.54 -3.53
N ALA A 85 -2.63 -13.32 -4.85
CA ALA A 85 -3.80 -12.78 -5.52
C ALA A 85 -4.03 -13.45 -6.88
N ALA A 86 -5.21 -14.04 -7.05
CA ALA A 86 -5.58 -14.83 -8.24
C ALA A 86 -4.53 -15.88 -8.62
N GLY A 87 -4.07 -16.66 -7.62
CA GLY A 87 -3.09 -17.74 -7.82
C GLY A 87 -1.65 -17.28 -8.08
N LYS A 88 -1.37 -15.97 -8.10
CA LYS A 88 -0.02 -15.43 -8.24
C LYS A 88 0.49 -14.87 -6.93
N VAL A 89 1.75 -15.17 -6.60
CA VAL A 89 2.45 -14.51 -5.50
C VAL A 89 2.93 -13.16 -6.02
N ILE A 90 2.50 -12.10 -5.36
CA ILE A 90 2.84 -10.73 -5.71
C ILE A 90 3.53 -10.11 -4.51
N GLU A 91 4.70 -9.53 -4.76
CA GLU A 91 5.38 -8.65 -3.82
C GLU A 91 5.26 -7.20 -4.31
N LEU A 92 5.12 -6.25 -3.40
CA LEU A 92 4.87 -4.86 -3.73
C LEU A 92 5.53 -3.92 -2.73
N THR A 93 6.16 -2.88 -3.24
CA THR A 93 6.75 -1.81 -2.44
C THR A 93 5.79 -0.62 -2.41
N VAL A 94 5.40 -0.20 -1.22
CA VAL A 94 4.46 0.90 -0.98
C VAL A 94 5.21 2.04 -0.31
N ALA A 95 4.97 3.26 -0.79
CA ALA A 95 5.24 4.49 -0.06
C ALA A 95 3.90 5.03 0.49
N LEU A 96 3.79 5.08 1.81
CA LEU A 96 2.68 5.68 2.54
C LEU A 96 3.05 7.12 2.89
N LYS A 97 2.27 8.06 2.36
CA LYS A 97 2.44 9.50 2.56
C LYS A 97 1.45 10.03 3.58
N ASN A 98 1.86 11.02 4.36
CA ASN A 98 1.00 11.81 5.25
C ASN A 98 0.11 10.96 6.17
N HIS A 99 0.66 9.91 6.81
CA HIS A 99 -0.13 8.98 7.63
C HIS A 99 -0.79 9.64 8.84
N HIS A 100 -0.22 10.75 9.34
CA HIS A 100 -0.73 11.48 10.50
C HIS A 100 -2.04 12.26 10.26
N ASP A 101 -2.27 12.79 9.05
CA ASP A 101 -3.39 13.72 8.78
C ASP A 101 -4.36 13.20 7.71
N SER A 102 -3.83 12.79 6.56
CA SER A 102 -4.62 12.50 5.36
C SER A 102 -3.88 11.44 4.55
N PRO A 103 -3.88 10.18 5.01
CA PRO A 103 -3.05 9.14 4.42
C PRO A 103 -3.33 8.97 2.92
N MET A 104 -2.25 8.80 2.17
CA MET A 104 -2.24 8.49 0.76
C MET A 104 -1.20 7.42 0.50
N SER A 105 -1.50 6.47 -0.38
CA SER A 105 -0.53 5.45 -0.78
C SER A 105 -0.08 5.70 -2.21
N VAL A 106 1.22 5.73 -2.42
CA VAL A 106 1.84 5.67 -3.73
C VAL A 106 2.51 4.31 -3.84
N LEU A 107 2.06 3.50 -4.80
CA LEU A 107 2.75 2.27 -5.10
C LEU A 107 4.05 2.59 -5.84
N VAL A 108 5.16 2.02 -5.38
CA VAL A 108 6.51 2.31 -5.87
C VAL A 108 7.00 1.22 -6.83
N THR A 109 6.76 -0.06 -6.53
CA THR A 109 7.20 -1.18 -7.38
C THR A 109 6.33 -2.43 -7.15
N VAL A 110 6.21 -3.30 -8.15
CA VAL A 110 5.52 -4.60 -8.08
C VAL A 110 6.48 -5.67 -8.56
N TRP A 111 6.68 -6.73 -7.78
CA TRP A 111 7.49 -7.95 -8.00
C TRP A 111 6.62 -9.20 -8.09
N LEU A 112 6.98 -10.12 -9.00
CA LEU A 112 6.44 -11.47 -9.04
C LEU A 112 7.55 -12.41 -8.60
N ASP A 113 7.20 -13.36 -7.74
CA ASP A 113 8.05 -14.47 -7.29
C ASP A 113 7.59 -15.76 -7.97
#